data_AF-A0A2J6HMK5-F1
#
_entry.id   AF-A0A2J6HMK5-F1
#
_cell.length_a   1.000
_cell.length_b   1.000
_cell.length_c   1.000
_cell.angle_alpha   90.00
_cell.angle_beta   90.00
_cell.angle_gamma   90.00
#
_symmetry.space_group_name_H-M   'P 1'
#
loop_
_entity.id
_entity.type
_entity.pdbx_description
1 polymer ?
#
loop_
_entity_poly.entity_id
_entity_poly.type
_entity_poly.pdbx_seq_one_letter_code
_entity_poly.pdbx_strand_id
1 'polypeptide(L)'
;MIKSSTNIHSLTYFIVLTLIAISIPLSKFAMSVTEFMLLGLWLWSGFSFTISYRFFKLGGFFKGSIHFIVYTATLAYHNFIDHLSAFVKNRPALILSSIYLIHIVGLFYTTDIDYALKDLRVKLPLLLFPVVFVVMEKTDYKRFRILMLFYTAASFVGTLISFGLMLKGNFVDIREISPFISPIRFGLNICFAFFALVYFILFDKGFRIWHKFAFALVLIWFIVFLILLESLTSLWILLIVTVIYLVILLFRTQKPIVKLAFIILATGIPLSLFFYVKHVVNTAQNPPVIRAAELDLFTEAGNPYVHDTIVRGIEDGRYIGLYLCIPEMKQAWNEASSYDFNGKTDAGEDIKETLIRYLTSRDLRKDAQGIYTLTDWDIRMIERGAANYNYVKNPGLRTRILKIMMGYDVYKKTGDPSGSSVMQRIEYSKASVKLIGKNFWAGVGTGDIEDQLIHQYKQMGSELKAKFRFHAHNQFLAIFITFGVFGFFWFIFALLYPAIKLKGFNDYFFVSFFLIIIFSMFSDDTIETQAGATLFAFFYSFLLLGKKRDNVKTSIE
;
A
#
# COMPACT_ATOMS: atom_id res chain seq x y z
N MET A 1 24.68 -15.09 30.05
CA MET A 1 23.82 -15.72 29.02
C MET A 1 23.84 -17.23 29.19
N ILE A 2 22.82 -17.80 29.83
CA ILE A 2 22.70 -19.27 29.96
C ILE A 2 22.24 -19.81 28.61
N LYS A 3 23.17 -20.43 27.86
CA LYS A 3 22.88 -21.24 26.68
C LYS A 3 22.27 -22.57 27.15
N SER A 4 20.96 -22.60 27.38
CA SER A 4 20.19 -23.84 27.38
C SER A 4 19.53 -23.98 26.01
N SER A 5 19.79 -25.09 25.32
CA SER A 5 19.31 -25.41 23.97
C SER A 5 17.78 -25.63 23.88
N THR A 6 17.05 -25.40 24.97
CA THR A 6 15.58 -25.32 25.03
C THR A 6 15.16 -24.06 25.80
N ASN A 7 15.60 -22.89 25.34
CA ASN A 7 15.19 -21.63 25.93
C ASN A 7 13.76 -21.29 25.48
N ILE A 8 12.76 -21.55 26.34
CA ILE A 8 11.35 -21.23 26.09
C ILE A 8 11.19 -19.78 25.61
N HIS A 9 11.98 -18.84 26.14
CA HIS A 9 11.98 -17.44 25.70
C HIS A 9 12.35 -17.26 24.22
N SER A 10 13.32 -18.03 23.72
CA SER A 10 13.74 -17.99 22.31
C SER A 10 12.63 -18.45 21.38
N LEU A 11 11.91 -19.50 21.76
CA LEU A 11 10.76 -20.01 21.00
C LEU A 11 9.58 -19.04 21.04
N THR A 12 9.21 -18.54 22.23
CA THR A 12 8.12 -17.57 22.40
C THR A 12 8.42 -16.29 21.62
N TYR A 13 9.66 -15.79 21.67
CA TYR A 13 10.10 -14.66 20.86
C TYR A 13 9.90 -14.91 19.37
N PHE A 14 10.36 -16.05 18.86
CA PHE A 14 10.18 -16.40 17.46
C PHE A 14 8.70 -16.52 17.05
N ILE A 15 7.85 -17.08 17.92
CA ILE A 15 6.39 -17.15 17.70
C ILE A 15 5.82 -15.74 17.60
N VAL A 16 6.17 -14.84 18.53
CA VAL A 16 5.69 -13.45 18.49
C VAL A 16 6.15 -12.72 17.22
N LEU A 17 7.41 -12.88 16.80
CA LEU A 17 7.89 -12.32 15.52
C LEU A 17 7.09 -12.84 14.32
N THR A 18 6.74 -14.13 14.34
CA THR A 18 5.93 -14.75 13.28
C THR A 18 4.50 -14.22 13.29
N LEU A 19 3.91 -14.03 14.48
CA LEU A 19 2.58 -13.43 14.63
C LEU A 19 2.55 -11.96 14.17
N ILE A 20 3.62 -11.19 14.43
CA ILE A 20 3.78 -9.83 13.89
C ILE A 20 3.80 -9.90 12.35
N ALA A 21 4.60 -10.79 11.78
CA ALA A 21 4.67 -10.93 10.33
C ALA A 21 3.31 -11.30 9.72
N ILE A 22 2.56 -12.23 10.33
CA ILE A 22 1.20 -12.61 9.88
C ILE A 22 0.21 -11.45 10.01
N SER A 23 0.30 -10.66 11.08
CA SER A 23 -0.67 -9.60 11.36
C SER A 23 -0.52 -8.39 10.44
N ILE A 24 0.68 -8.11 9.92
CA ILE A 24 0.91 -6.97 9.02
C ILE A 24 -0.10 -6.90 7.85
N PRO A 25 -0.29 -7.96 7.04
CA PRO A 25 -1.27 -7.94 5.96
C PRO A 25 -2.72 -8.18 6.41
N LEU A 26 -2.97 -8.70 7.61
CA LEU A 26 -4.29 -9.26 8.00
C LEU A 26 -5.02 -8.55 9.14
N SER A 27 -4.34 -7.81 10.03
CA SER A 27 -5.02 -7.18 11.16
C SER A 27 -4.19 -6.10 11.86
N LYS A 28 -4.70 -4.86 11.85
CA LYS A 28 -4.15 -3.73 12.63
C LYS A 28 -4.19 -3.99 14.13
N PHE A 29 -5.25 -4.60 14.63
CA PHE A 29 -5.38 -4.91 16.05
C PHE A 29 -4.35 -5.96 16.48
N ALA A 30 -4.22 -7.06 15.71
CA ALA A 30 -3.24 -8.09 16.04
C ALA A 30 -1.81 -7.56 15.95
N MET A 31 -1.50 -6.66 15.01
CA MET A 31 -0.20 -5.96 14.96
C MET A 31 0.11 -5.31 16.31
N SER A 32 -0.76 -4.42 16.80
CA SER A 32 -0.54 -3.72 18.08
C SER A 32 -0.40 -4.69 19.25
N VAL A 33 -1.27 -5.70 19.35
CA VAL A 33 -1.21 -6.71 20.43
C VAL A 33 0.13 -7.43 20.42
N THR A 34 0.60 -7.85 19.24
CA THR A 34 1.87 -8.57 19.12
C THR A 34 3.09 -7.68 19.36
N GLU A 35 3.01 -6.38 19.06
CA GLU A 35 4.03 -5.39 19.44
C GLU A 35 4.13 -5.22 20.97
N PHE A 36 3.00 -5.20 21.69
CA PHE A 36 3.01 -5.20 23.17
C PHE A 36 3.53 -6.50 23.76
N MET A 37 3.17 -7.65 23.17
CA MET A 37 3.74 -8.95 23.57
C MET A 37 5.26 -8.96 23.41
N LEU A 38 5.76 -8.37 22.32
CA LEU A 38 7.19 -8.24 22.05
C LEU A 38 7.90 -7.38 23.09
N LEU A 39 7.30 -6.24 23.47
CA LEU A 39 7.81 -5.38 24.53
C LEU A 39 7.82 -6.10 25.89
N GLY A 40 6.79 -6.87 26.19
CA GLY A 40 6.74 -7.70 27.39
C GLY A 40 7.88 -8.73 27.43
N LEU A 41 8.10 -9.45 26.33
CA LEU A 41 9.23 -10.39 26.23
C LEU A 41 10.59 -9.69 26.39
N TRP A 42 10.70 -8.46 25.91
CA TRP A 42 11.91 -7.66 26.08
C TRP A 42 12.12 -7.23 27.54
N LEU A 43 11.07 -6.79 28.25
CA LEU A 43 11.15 -6.42 29.67
C LEU A 43 11.41 -7.62 30.60
N TRP A 44 10.79 -8.76 30.32
CA TRP A 44 10.88 -9.95 31.17
C TRP A 44 11.78 -11.04 30.58
N SER A 45 12.77 -10.65 29.77
CA SER A 45 13.81 -11.54 29.29
C SER A 45 14.50 -12.26 30.47
N GLY A 46 14.61 -13.59 30.39
CA GLY A 46 15.17 -14.40 31.48
C GLY A 46 14.20 -14.76 32.60
N PHE A 47 12.90 -14.43 32.49
CA PHE A 47 11.88 -14.85 33.45
C PHE A 47 11.85 -16.38 33.64
N SER A 48 11.69 -16.87 34.87
CA SER A 48 11.69 -18.30 35.20
C SER A 48 10.42 -18.68 35.94
N PHE A 49 9.59 -19.50 35.29
CA PHE A 49 8.39 -20.07 35.91
C PHE A 49 8.71 -20.88 37.16
N THR A 50 9.87 -21.55 37.20
CA THR A 50 10.30 -22.33 38.36
C THR A 50 10.56 -21.46 39.58
N ILE A 51 11.14 -20.27 39.39
CA ILE A 51 11.37 -19.30 40.47
C ILE A 51 10.03 -18.77 40.96
N SER A 52 9.14 -18.36 40.04
CA SER A 52 7.81 -17.85 40.39
C SER A 52 6.98 -18.88 41.15
N TYR A 53 6.99 -20.14 40.73
CA TYR A 53 6.26 -21.22 41.41
C TYR A 53 6.75 -21.45 42.85
N ARG A 54 8.08 -21.32 43.10
CA ARG A 54 8.64 -21.44 44.46
C ARG A 54 8.12 -20.36 45.41
N PHE A 55 7.84 -19.15 44.92
CA PHE A 55 7.27 -18.09 45.76
C PHE A 55 5.90 -18.47 46.34
N PHE A 56 5.01 -19.02 45.50
CA PHE A 56 3.68 -19.45 45.94
C PHE A 56 3.73 -20.74 46.77
N LYS A 57 4.63 -21.67 46.42
CA LYS A 57 4.79 -22.93 47.18
C LYS A 57 5.31 -22.70 48.60
N LEU A 58 6.26 -21.78 48.80
CA LEU A 58 6.90 -21.54 50.10
C LEU A 58 6.21 -20.44 50.91
N GLY A 59 5.67 -19.40 50.26
CA GLY A 59 5.12 -18.23 50.93
C GLY A 59 3.59 -18.21 51.08
N GLY A 60 2.87 -19.17 50.49
CA GLY A 60 1.41 -19.10 50.33
C GLY A 60 1.00 -17.99 49.35
N PHE A 61 -0.31 -17.78 49.18
CA PHE A 61 -0.83 -16.87 48.16
C PHE A 61 -0.37 -15.40 48.35
N PHE A 62 -0.50 -14.86 49.56
CA PHE A 62 -0.19 -13.44 49.83
C PHE A 62 1.31 -13.13 49.72
N LYS A 63 2.19 -13.83 50.45
CA LYS A 63 3.64 -13.58 50.35
C LYS A 63 4.19 -13.99 48.99
N GLY A 64 3.67 -15.07 48.40
CA GLY A 64 4.00 -15.48 47.04
C GLY A 64 3.70 -14.39 46.00
N SER A 65 2.53 -13.74 46.11
CA SER A 65 2.15 -12.61 45.25
C SER A 65 3.09 -11.42 45.40
N ILE A 66 3.46 -11.05 46.63
CA ILE A 66 4.43 -9.96 46.87
C ILE A 66 5.79 -10.29 46.24
N HIS A 67 6.33 -11.49 46.50
CA HIS A 67 7.61 -11.90 45.91
C HIS A 67 7.56 -11.97 44.39
N PHE A 68 6.43 -12.39 43.82
CA PHE A 68 6.23 -12.40 42.37
C PHE A 68 6.23 -10.99 41.77
N ILE A 69 5.53 -10.03 42.40
CA ILE A 69 5.51 -8.63 41.96
C ILE A 69 6.92 -8.03 42.07
N VAL A 70 7.61 -8.23 43.20
CA VAL A 70 8.98 -7.74 43.39
C VAL A 70 9.93 -8.34 42.35
N TYR A 71 9.86 -9.65 42.11
CA TYR A 71 10.68 -10.33 41.10
C TYR A 71 10.44 -9.78 39.70
N THR A 72 9.17 -9.66 39.28
CA THR A 72 8.82 -9.18 37.93
C THR A 72 9.17 -7.71 37.73
N ALA A 73 8.97 -6.85 38.73
CA ALA A 73 9.36 -5.44 38.69
C ALA A 73 10.89 -5.27 38.67
N THR A 74 11.60 -6.02 39.52
CA THR A 74 13.07 -6.00 39.57
C THR A 74 13.68 -6.47 38.24
N LEU A 75 13.14 -7.54 37.67
CA LEU A 75 13.59 -8.06 36.38
C LEU A 75 13.34 -7.04 35.27
N ALA A 76 12.15 -6.43 35.23
CA ALA A 76 11.83 -5.39 34.24
C ALA A 76 12.76 -4.17 34.35
N TYR A 77 13.05 -3.70 35.57
CA TYR A 77 13.94 -2.56 35.80
C TYR A 77 15.37 -2.82 35.33
N HIS A 78 15.96 -3.95 35.72
CA HIS A 78 17.34 -4.31 35.33
C HIS A 78 17.44 -4.53 33.82
N ASN A 79 16.51 -5.31 33.24
CA ASN A 79 16.48 -5.53 31.80
C ASN A 79 16.27 -4.21 31.03
N PHE A 80 15.40 -3.31 31.49
CA PHE A 80 15.21 -2.01 30.87
C PHE A 80 16.53 -1.22 30.77
N ILE A 81 17.27 -1.11 31.88
CA ILE A 81 18.54 -0.39 31.92
C ILE A 81 19.59 -1.07 31.04
N ASP A 82 19.77 -2.38 31.18
CA ASP A 82 20.78 -3.14 30.44
C ASP A 82 20.52 -3.11 28.94
N HIS A 83 19.26 -3.32 28.54
CA HIS A 83 18.86 -3.34 27.15
C HIS A 83 18.92 -1.95 26.52
N LEU A 84 18.52 -0.90 27.23
CA LEU A 84 18.65 0.48 26.76
C LEU A 84 20.12 0.89 26.61
N SER A 85 20.97 0.50 27.55
CA SER A 85 22.43 0.69 27.47
C SER A 85 23.03 0.00 26.25
N ALA A 86 22.60 -1.23 25.95
CA ALA A 86 23.01 -1.96 24.75
C ALA A 86 22.52 -1.27 23.46
N PHE A 87 21.29 -0.77 23.46
CA PHE A 87 20.71 -0.02 22.33
C PHE A 87 21.49 1.28 22.03
N VAL A 88 21.76 2.10 23.04
CA VAL A 88 22.49 3.38 22.86
C VAL A 88 23.90 3.16 22.30
N LYS A 89 24.55 2.04 22.64
CA LYS A 89 25.86 1.66 22.09
C LYS A 89 25.79 1.19 20.63
N ASN A 90 24.62 0.78 20.15
CA ASN A 90 24.43 0.30 18.78
C ASN A 90 24.11 1.46 17.82
N ARG A 91 25.15 2.02 17.19
CA ARG A 91 25.00 3.16 16.26
C ARG A 91 23.99 2.93 15.14
N PRO A 92 23.99 1.80 14.39
CA PRO A 92 22.96 1.55 13.38
C PRO A 92 21.52 1.60 13.91
N ALA A 93 21.25 1.01 15.07
CA ALA A 93 19.92 1.03 15.68
C ALA A 93 19.53 2.43 16.15
N LEU A 94 20.46 3.16 16.78
CA LEU A 94 20.24 4.55 17.22
C LEU A 94 19.90 5.46 16.04
N ILE A 95 20.67 5.37 14.95
CA ILE A 95 20.44 6.17 13.74
C ILE A 95 19.12 5.80 13.08
N LEU A 96 18.74 4.52 13.05
CA LEU A 96 17.43 4.12 12.53
C LEU A 96 16.28 4.68 13.40
N SER A 97 16.36 4.52 14.73
CA SER A 97 15.36 5.08 15.65
C SER A 97 15.34 6.60 15.67
N SER A 98 16.40 7.27 15.20
CA SER A 98 16.40 8.73 15.09
C SER A 98 15.37 9.27 14.10
N ILE A 99 14.82 8.45 13.20
CA ILE A 99 13.65 8.81 12.39
C ILE A 99 12.46 9.13 13.30
N TYR A 100 12.27 8.39 14.40
CA TYR A 100 11.25 8.72 15.39
C TYR A 100 11.64 9.98 16.19
N LEU A 101 12.92 10.12 16.55
CA LEU A 101 13.39 11.25 17.35
C LEU A 101 13.26 12.60 16.64
N ILE A 102 13.41 12.67 15.32
CA ILE A 102 13.16 13.93 14.59
C ILE A 102 11.70 14.38 14.70
N HIS A 103 10.75 13.45 14.81
CA HIS A 103 9.33 13.78 15.06
C HIS A 103 9.11 14.30 16.47
N ILE A 104 9.90 13.86 17.45
CA ILE A 104 9.90 14.45 18.80
C ILE A 104 10.48 15.86 18.76
N VAL A 105 11.59 16.08 18.05
CA VAL A 105 12.18 17.42 17.89
C VAL A 105 11.19 18.38 17.23
N GLY A 106 10.41 17.89 16.26
CA GLY A 106 9.34 18.66 15.62
C GLY A 106 8.24 19.16 16.57
N LEU A 107 8.09 18.58 17.77
CA LEU A 107 7.14 19.06 18.77
C LEU A 107 7.48 20.47 19.29
N PHE A 108 8.76 20.85 19.31
CA PHE A 108 9.19 22.14 19.88
C PHE A 108 8.66 23.36 19.11
N TYR A 109 8.25 23.17 17.86
CA TYR A 109 7.78 24.23 16.99
C TYR A 109 6.49 23.84 16.26
N THR A 110 5.73 22.92 16.84
CA THR A 110 4.38 22.53 16.40
C THR A 110 3.32 23.30 17.18
N THR A 111 2.24 23.67 16.52
CA THR A 111 1.04 24.22 17.16
C THR A 111 -0.03 23.16 17.47
N ASP A 112 -0.27 22.20 16.56
CA ASP A 112 -1.22 21.09 16.76
C ASP A 112 -0.57 19.90 17.48
N ILE A 113 -0.59 19.94 18.81
CA ILE A 113 -0.05 18.87 19.66
C ILE A 113 -0.88 17.58 19.58
N ASP A 114 -2.20 17.67 19.35
CA ASP A 114 -3.07 16.49 19.30
C ASP A 114 -2.76 15.64 18.06
N TYR A 115 -2.61 16.28 16.89
CA TYR A 115 -2.13 15.61 15.69
C TYR A 115 -0.73 15.04 15.91
N ALA A 116 0.20 15.81 16.50
CA ALA A 116 1.56 15.34 16.68
C ALA A 116 1.67 14.10 17.61
N LEU A 117 0.86 14.03 18.68
CA LEU A 117 0.81 12.86 19.55
C LEU A 117 0.18 11.64 18.87
N LYS A 118 -0.82 11.86 18.01
CA LYS A 118 -1.37 10.80 17.14
C LYS A 118 -0.31 10.28 16.17
N ASP A 119 0.47 11.18 15.57
CA ASP A 119 1.53 10.84 14.63
C ASP A 119 2.66 10.03 15.28
N LEU A 120 3.15 10.49 16.44
CA LEU A 120 4.14 9.76 17.23
C LEU A 120 3.65 8.35 17.61
N ARG A 121 2.37 8.20 17.97
CA ARG A 121 1.80 6.89 18.27
C ARG A 121 1.83 5.95 17.07
N VAL A 122 1.52 6.45 15.87
CA VAL A 122 1.60 5.68 14.61
C VAL A 122 3.03 5.25 14.32
N LYS A 123 4.01 6.12 14.64
CA LYS A 123 5.43 5.94 14.35
C LYS A 123 6.22 5.24 15.46
N LEU A 124 5.60 4.90 16.59
CA LEU A 124 6.21 4.16 17.69
C LEU A 124 6.96 2.88 17.28
N PRO A 125 6.49 2.10 16.27
CA PRO A 125 7.24 0.94 15.77
C PRO A 125 8.69 1.25 15.35
N LEU A 126 8.96 2.47 14.85
CA LEU A 126 10.31 2.92 14.46
C LEU A 126 11.30 2.97 15.63
N LEU A 127 10.80 3.15 16.85
CA LEU A 127 11.59 3.10 18.07
C LEU A 127 11.60 1.68 18.64
N LEU A 128 10.43 1.04 18.71
CA LEU A 128 10.26 -0.28 19.33
C LEU A 128 11.15 -1.35 18.70
N PHE A 129 11.09 -1.51 17.37
CA PHE A 129 11.76 -2.64 16.72
C PHE A 129 13.29 -2.58 16.79
N PRO A 130 13.96 -1.44 16.51
CA PRO A 130 15.42 -1.37 16.68
C PRO A 130 15.86 -1.65 18.12
N VAL A 131 15.15 -1.12 19.13
CA VAL A 131 15.44 -1.37 20.55
C VAL A 131 15.37 -2.85 20.90
N VAL A 132 14.34 -3.54 20.40
CA VAL A 132 14.17 -4.98 20.63
C VAL A 132 15.25 -5.80 19.90
N PHE A 133 15.47 -5.56 18.61
CA PHE A 133 16.35 -6.41 17.79
C PHE A 133 17.84 -6.28 18.10
N VAL A 134 18.28 -5.23 18.80
CA VAL A 134 19.68 -5.11 19.25
C VAL A 134 20.03 -6.18 20.30
N VAL A 135 19.08 -6.52 21.16
CA VAL A 135 19.32 -7.33 22.35
C VAL A 135 18.85 -8.76 22.17
N MET A 136 17.71 -8.94 21.50
CA MET A 136 17.08 -10.25 21.37
C MET A 136 17.89 -11.20 20.49
N GLU A 137 17.67 -12.50 20.70
CA GLU A 137 18.40 -13.53 19.98
C GLU A 137 18.19 -13.43 18.47
N LYS A 138 19.29 -13.45 17.72
CA LYS A 138 19.24 -13.41 16.26
C LYS A 138 18.60 -14.68 15.70
N THR A 139 17.67 -14.48 14.78
CA THR A 139 16.94 -15.56 14.11
C THR A 139 17.82 -16.23 13.06
N ASP A 140 18.03 -17.54 13.17
CA ASP A 140 18.78 -18.32 12.18
C ASP A 140 18.04 -18.42 10.84
N TYR A 141 18.73 -18.92 9.81
CA TYR A 141 18.12 -18.99 8.47
C TYR A 141 16.90 -19.93 8.40
N LYS A 142 16.87 -21.00 9.21
CA LYS A 142 15.73 -21.94 9.25
C LYS A 142 14.47 -21.27 9.80
N ARG A 143 14.58 -20.61 10.95
CA ARG A 143 13.49 -19.84 11.57
C ARG A 143 13.08 -18.66 10.69
N PHE A 144 14.05 -17.94 10.11
CA PHE A 144 13.77 -16.86 9.16
C PHE A 144 12.92 -17.34 7.97
N ARG A 145 13.27 -18.48 7.39
CA ARG A 145 12.51 -19.09 6.29
C ARG A 145 11.08 -19.40 6.70
N ILE A 146 10.87 -19.98 7.89
CA ILE A 146 9.53 -20.26 8.43
C ILE A 146 8.73 -18.96 8.59
N LEU A 147 9.32 -17.92 9.17
CA LEU A 147 8.67 -16.61 9.33
C LEU A 147 8.24 -16.04 7.98
N MET A 148 9.11 -16.08 6.96
CA MET A 148 8.81 -15.58 5.62
C MET A 148 7.73 -16.42 4.91
N LEU A 149 7.66 -17.72 5.15
CA LEU A 149 6.58 -18.58 4.63
C LEU A 149 5.23 -18.22 5.27
N PHE A 150 5.19 -18.00 6.58
CA PHE A 150 3.97 -17.56 7.27
C PHE A 150 3.53 -16.16 6.81
N TYR A 151 4.46 -15.23 6.65
CA TYR A 151 4.20 -13.91 6.08
C TYR A 151 3.59 -13.98 4.67
N THR A 152 4.17 -14.84 3.82
CA THR A 152 3.70 -15.05 2.45
C THR A 152 2.33 -15.72 2.42
N ALA A 153 2.12 -16.73 3.27
CA ALA A 153 0.83 -17.40 3.42
C ALA A 153 -0.25 -16.43 3.91
N ALA A 154 0.07 -15.56 4.87
CA ALA A 154 -0.85 -14.53 5.36
C ALA A 154 -1.23 -13.54 4.24
N SER A 155 -0.24 -13.10 3.45
CA SER A 155 -0.49 -12.25 2.27
C SER A 155 -1.39 -12.95 1.24
N PHE A 156 -1.12 -14.23 0.95
CA PHE A 156 -1.93 -15.05 0.05
C PHE A 156 -3.37 -15.22 0.56
N VAL A 157 -3.57 -15.57 1.83
CA VAL A 157 -4.90 -15.66 2.43
C VAL A 157 -5.64 -14.31 2.33
N GLY A 158 -4.96 -13.20 2.59
CA GLY A 158 -5.53 -11.86 2.40
C GLY A 158 -6.04 -11.65 0.97
N THR A 159 -5.28 -12.07 -0.05
CA THR A 159 -5.69 -11.93 -1.46
C THR A 159 -6.89 -12.80 -1.82
N LEU A 160 -6.98 -14.01 -1.25
CA LEU A 160 -8.13 -14.89 -1.45
C LEU A 160 -9.41 -14.33 -0.81
N ILE A 161 -9.30 -13.77 0.40
CA ILE A 161 -10.41 -13.10 1.08
C ILE A 161 -10.88 -11.89 0.26
N SER A 162 -9.96 -11.04 -0.19
CA SER A 162 -10.26 -9.90 -1.05
C SER A 162 -10.91 -10.31 -2.37
N PHE A 163 -10.43 -11.38 -3.00
CA PHE A 163 -11.05 -11.93 -4.20
C PHE A 163 -12.47 -12.44 -3.93
N GLY A 164 -12.69 -13.11 -2.79
CA GLY A 164 -14.03 -13.51 -2.36
C GLY A 164 -14.99 -12.33 -2.16
N LEU A 165 -14.50 -11.20 -1.65
CA LEU A 165 -15.28 -9.95 -1.55
C LEU A 165 -15.58 -9.36 -2.93
N MET A 166 -14.62 -9.40 -3.85
CA MET A 166 -14.82 -8.97 -5.24
C MET A 166 -15.91 -9.80 -5.93
N LEU A 167 -15.92 -11.12 -5.75
CA LEU A 167 -16.94 -12.00 -6.35
C LEU A 167 -18.36 -11.71 -5.85
N LYS A 168 -18.52 -11.10 -4.66
CA LYS A 168 -19.84 -10.64 -4.18
C LYS A 168 -20.36 -9.43 -4.94
N GLY A 169 -19.51 -8.67 -5.63
CA GLY A 169 -19.92 -7.55 -6.48
C GLY A 169 -20.55 -6.35 -5.75
N ASN A 170 -20.31 -6.22 -4.44
CA ASN A 170 -20.88 -5.16 -3.59
C ASN A 170 -19.87 -4.04 -3.34
N PHE A 171 -19.33 -3.43 -4.40
CA PHE A 171 -18.39 -2.31 -4.31
C PHE A 171 -18.60 -1.36 -5.49
N VAL A 172 -18.31 -0.07 -5.30
CA VAL A 172 -18.25 0.93 -6.38
C VAL A 172 -16.80 1.17 -6.80
N ASP A 173 -15.89 1.27 -5.81
CA ASP A 173 -14.45 1.24 -6.04
C ASP A 173 -13.88 -0.14 -5.70
N ILE A 174 -13.24 -0.78 -6.67
CA ILE A 174 -12.56 -2.08 -6.50
C ILE A 174 -11.55 -2.07 -5.35
N ARG A 175 -11.03 -0.90 -4.99
CA ARG A 175 -10.10 -0.71 -3.88
C ARG A 175 -10.71 -1.03 -2.51
N GLU A 176 -12.04 -1.05 -2.39
CA GLU A 176 -12.75 -1.42 -1.16
C GLU A 176 -12.65 -2.91 -0.82
N ILE A 177 -12.26 -3.77 -1.78
CA ILE A 177 -12.13 -5.22 -1.54
C ILE A 177 -10.94 -5.58 -0.63
N SER A 178 -10.15 -4.60 -0.17
CA SER A 178 -9.03 -4.79 0.76
C SER A 178 -9.50 -4.53 2.20
N PRO A 179 -9.99 -5.55 2.95
CA PRO A 179 -10.75 -5.32 4.18
C PRO A 179 -9.88 -4.99 5.40
N PHE A 180 -8.60 -5.39 5.41
CA PHE A 180 -7.77 -5.36 6.61
C PHE A 180 -6.91 -4.09 6.71
N ILE A 181 -6.29 -3.72 5.59
CA ILE A 181 -5.41 -2.55 5.46
C ILE A 181 -5.65 -1.88 4.11
N SER A 182 -5.12 -0.67 3.92
CA SER A 182 -5.35 0.03 2.66
C SER A 182 -4.75 -0.73 1.46
N PRO A 183 -5.35 -0.63 0.27
CA PRO A 183 -4.90 -1.38 -0.93
C PRO A 183 -3.45 -1.14 -1.32
N ILE A 184 -2.93 0.06 -1.02
CA ILE A 184 -1.54 0.40 -1.31
C ILE A 184 -0.63 -0.37 -0.36
N ARG A 185 -0.89 -0.32 0.96
CA ARG A 185 -0.12 -1.07 1.96
C ARG A 185 -0.21 -2.58 1.74
N PHE A 186 -1.39 -3.08 1.35
CA PHE A 186 -1.55 -4.48 1.01
C PHE A 186 -0.75 -4.88 -0.23
N GLY A 187 -0.76 -4.03 -1.26
CA GLY A 187 0.05 -4.23 -2.45
C GLY A 187 1.57 -4.25 -2.19
N LEU A 188 2.07 -3.44 -1.25
CA LEU A 188 3.47 -3.51 -0.82
C LEU A 188 3.82 -4.85 -0.14
N ASN A 189 2.91 -5.37 0.67
CA ASN A 189 3.08 -6.68 1.30
C ASN A 189 3.15 -7.79 0.24
N ILE A 190 2.26 -7.75 -0.74
CA ILE A 190 2.23 -8.69 -1.87
C ILE A 190 3.54 -8.61 -2.67
N CYS A 191 4.05 -7.40 -2.94
CA CYS A 191 5.34 -7.24 -3.63
C CYS A 191 6.49 -7.89 -2.84
N PHE A 192 6.53 -7.69 -1.51
CA PHE A 192 7.62 -8.26 -0.72
C PHE A 192 7.50 -9.79 -0.62
N ALA A 193 6.29 -10.31 -0.43
CA ALA A 193 6.01 -11.75 -0.46
C ALA A 193 6.35 -12.37 -1.84
N PHE A 194 6.08 -11.66 -2.93
CA PHE A 194 6.46 -12.06 -4.29
C PHE A 194 7.98 -12.25 -4.39
N PHE A 195 8.78 -11.24 -4.01
CA PHE A 195 10.24 -11.37 -4.10
C PHE A 195 10.82 -12.41 -3.13
N ALA A 196 10.17 -12.65 -1.98
CA ALA A 196 10.51 -13.76 -1.09
C ALA A 196 10.32 -15.13 -1.76
N LEU A 197 9.21 -15.33 -2.45
CA LEU A 197 8.95 -16.56 -3.22
C LEU A 197 9.91 -16.73 -4.40
N VAL A 198 10.23 -15.64 -5.12
CA VAL A 198 11.26 -15.66 -6.17
C VAL A 198 12.59 -16.18 -5.61
N TYR A 199 12.99 -15.71 -4.42
CA TYR A 199 14.19 -16.20 -3.77
C TYR A 199 14.12 -17.70 -3.45
N PHE A 200 13.00 -18.16 -2.88
CA PHE A 200 12.83 -19.58 -2.55
C PHE A 200 12.83 -20.50 -3.76
N ILE A 201 12.34 -20.02 -4.91
CA ILE A 201 12.38 -20.77 -6.17
C ILE A 201 13.80 -20.83 -6.73
N LEU A 202 14.46 -19.68 -6.84
CA LEU A 202 15.73 -19.56 -7.58
C LEU A 202 16.96 -19.93 -6.76
N PHE A 203 17.00 -19.57 -5.48
CA PHE A 203 18.21 -19.61 -4.67
C PHE A 203 18.14 -20.58 -3.49
N ASP A 204 16.97 -20.85 -2.91
CA ASP A 204 16.85 -21.81 -1.80
C ASP A 204 16.80 -23.26 -2.32
N LYS A 205 17.83 -24.04 -1.96
CA LYS A 205 17.97 -25.46 -2.30
C LYS A 205 17.21 -26.39 -1.35
N GLY A 206 16.66 -25.89 -0.25
CA GLY A 206 15.95 -26.69 0.75
C GLY A 206 14.53 -27.09 0.35
N PHE A 207 13.97 -26.52 -0.73
CA PHE A 207 12.63 -26.85 -1.21
C PHE A 207 12.65 -27.87 -2.35
N ARG A 208 11.79 -28.89 -2.24
CA ARG A 208 11.52 -29.85 -3.34
C ARG A 208 10.85 -29.15 -4.52
N ILE A 209 10.95 -29.74 -5.72
CA ILE A 209 10.41 -29.17 -6.97
C ILE A 209 8.91 -28.85 -6.90
N TRP A 210 8.10 -29.70 -6.26
CA TRP A 210 6.66 -29.46 -6.09
C TRP A 210 6.34 -28.22 -5.25
N HIS A 211 7.15 -27.90 -4.22
CA HIS A 211 6.99 -26.65 -3.48
C HIS A 211 7.29 -25.45 -4.38
N LYS A 212 8.33 -25.54 -5.22
CA LYS A 212 8.68 -24.47 -6.16
C LYS A 212 7.60 -24.25 -7.20
N PHE A 213 6.95 -25.31 -7.67
CA PHE A 213 5.78 -25.22 -8.53
C PHE A 213 4.60 -24.52 -7.83
N ALA A 214 4.29 -24.91 -6.59
CA ALA A 214 3.26 -24.23 -5.79
C ALA A 214 3.58 -22.73 -5.58
N PHE A 215 4.84 -22.39 -5.30
CA PHE A 215 5.28 -20.99 -5.19
C PHE A 215 5.11 -20.24 -6.51
N ALA A 216 5.40 -20.87 -7.66
CA ALA A 216 5.20 -20.25 -8.97
C ALA A 216 3.72 -19.95 -9.25
N LEU A 217 2.79 -20.84 -8.86
CA LEU A 217 1.36 -20.56 -8.96
C LEU A 217 0.94 -19.36 -8.10
N VAL A 218 1.47 -19.26 -6.88
CA VAL A 218 1.20 -18.12 -5.99
C VAL A 218 1.79 -16.81 -6.55
N LEU A 219 2.97 -16.86 -7.18
CA LEU A 219 3.55 -15.68 -7.86
C LEU A 219 2.65 -15.17 -9.00
N ILE A 220 2.16 -16.09 -9.83
CA ILE A 220 1.23 -15.75 -10.92
C ILE A 220 -0.04 -15.13 -10.33
N TRP A 221 -0.60 -15.75 -9.28
CA TRP A 221 -1.76 -15.23 -8.58
C TRP A 221 -1.54 -13.83 -8.02
N PHE A 222 -0.38 -13.54 -7.41
CA PHE A 222 -0.07 -12.20 -6.91
C PHE A 222 -0.06 -11.14 -8.01
N ILE A 223 0.48 -11.46 -9.20
CA ILE A 223 0.43 -10.53 -10.35
C ILE A 223 -1.01 -10.29 -10.77
N VAL A 224 -1.79 -11.36 -10.96
CA VAL A 224 -3.21 -11.28 -11.35
C VAL A 224 -4.00 -10.45 -10.34
N PHE A 225 -3.82 -10.72 -9.05
CA PHE A 225 -4.52 -10.00 -7.99
C PHE A 225 -4.13 -8.52 -7.93
N LEU A 226 -2.86 -8.16 -8.12
CA LEU A 226 -2.45 -6.74 -8.17
C LEU A 226 -3.06 -5.99 -9.37
N ILE A 227 -3.27 -6.68 -10.49
CA ILE A 227 -4.01 -6.14 -11.64
C ILE A 227 -5.48 -5.94 -11.28
N LEU A 228 -6.13 -6.95 -10.69
CA LEU A 228 -7.53 -6.86 -10.26
C LEU A 228 -7.76 -5.75 -9.23
N LEU A 229 -6.85 -5.58 -8.27
CA LEU A 229 -6.91 -4.52 -7.25
C LEU A 229 -6.64 -3.10 -7.82
N GLU A 230 -6.32 -2.99 -9.12
CA GLU A 230 -5.94 -1.74 -9.79
C GLU A 230 -4.78 -0.99 -9.08
N SER A 231 -3.88 -1.73 -8.43
CA SER A 231 -2.82 -1.16 -7.59
C SER A 231 -1.60 -0.74 -8.42
N LEU A 232 -1.72 0.41 -9.11
CA LEU A 232 -0.65 0.93 -10.00
C LEU A 232 0.70 1.06 -9.30
N THR A 233 0.74 1.62 -8.09
CA THR A 233 1.98 1.77 -7.32
C THR A 233 2.69 0.43 -7.16
N SER A 234 1.95 -0.62 -6.80
CA SER A 234 2.52 -1.95 -6.58
C SER A 234 2.97 -2.61 -7.88
N LEU A 235 2.20 -2.47 -8.97
CA LEU A 235 2.59 -2.97 -10.29
C LEU A 235 3.85 -2.29 -10.82
N TRP A 236 3.97 -0.97 -10.65
CA TRP A 236 5.17 -0.22 -11.02
C TRP A 236 6.38 -0.62 -10.19
N ILE A 237 6.24 -0.77 -8.87
CA ILE A 237 7.31 -1.25 -8.00
C ILE A 237 7.76 -2.65 -8.41
N LEU A 238 6.81 -3.56 -8.63
CA LEU A 238 7.10 -4.93 -9.07
C LEU A 238 7.89 -4.94 -10.38
N LEU A 239 7.47 -4.12 -11.35
CA LEU A 239 8.15 -3.98 -12.64
C LEU A 239 9.58 -3.45 -12.46
N ILE A 240 9.76 -2.33 -11.76
CA ILE A 240 11.07 -1.68 -11.58
C ILE A 240 12.04 -2.62 -10.85
N VAL A 241 11.61 -3.23 -9.74
CA VAL A 241 12.47 -4.12 -8.96
C VAL A 241 12.81 -5.39 -9.75
N THR A 242 11.87 -5.92 -10.54
CA THR A 242 12.13 -7.06 -11.43
C THR A 242 13.16 -6.70 -12.50
N VAL A 243 13.02 -5.55 -13.15
CA VAL A 243 13.98 -5.06 -14.15
C VAL A 243 15.37 -4.86 -13.52
N ILE A 244 15.45 -4.27 -12.33
CA ILE A 244 16.72 -4.12 -11.59
C ILE A 244 17.38 -5.48 -11.37
N TYR A 245 16.63 -6.49 -10.92
CA TYR A 245 17.18 -7.84 -10.73
C TYR A 245 17.60 -8.51 -12.04
N LEU A 246 16.81 -8.37 -13.11
CA LEU A 246 17.18 -8.89 -14.44
C LEU A 246 18.48 -8.25 -14.94
N VAL A 247 18.66 -6.94 -14.74
CA VAL A 247 19.89 -6.22 -15.07
C VAL A 247 21.06 -6.69 -14.20
N ILE A 248 20.86 -6.91 -12.89
CA ILE A 248 21.92 -7.47 -12.03
C ILE A 248 22.34 -8.86 -12.51
N LEU A 249 21.37 -9.73 -12.84
CA LEU A 249 21.65 -11.08 -13.35
C LEU A 249 22.31 -11.06 -14.74
N LEU A 250 21.96 -10.09 -15.58
CA LEU A 250 22.58 -9.84 -16.88
C LEU A 250 24.10 -9.61 -16.78
N PHE A 251 24.52 -8.80 -15.80
CA PHE A 251 25.95 -8.52 -15.60
C PHE A 251 26.70 -9.64 -14.88
N ARG A 252 25.99 -10.60 -14.26
CA ARG A 252 26.60 -11.75 -13.58
C ARG A 252 26.81 -12.96 -14.49
N THR A 253 25.93 -13.18 -15.47
CA THR A 253 26.04 -14.34 -16.35
C THR A 253 27.11 -14.15 -17.43
N GLN A 254 27.97 -15.15 -17.61
CA GLN A 254 28.94 -15.20 -18.71
C GLN A 254 28.39 -15.91 -19.96
N LYS A 255 27.23 -16.58 -19.86
CA LYS A 255 26.64 -17.35 -20.97
C LYS A 255 25.87 -16.41 -21.91
N PRO A 256 26.24 -16.28 -23.20
CA PRO A 256 25.65 -15.30 -24.11
C PRO A 256 24.14 -15.51 -24.33
N ILE A 257 23.68 -16.77 -24.42
CA ILE A 257 22.25 -17.10 -24.58
C ILE A 257 21.43 -16.62 -23.38
N VAL A 258 21.91 -16.86 -22.17
CA VAL A 258 21.24 -16.43 -20.93
C VAL A 258 21.25 -14.90 -20.83
N LYS A 259 22.36 -14.27 -21.26
CA LYS A 259 22.49 -12.82 -21.33
C LYS A 259 21.45 -12.21 -22.27
N LEU A 260 21.31 -12.75 -23.47
CA LEU A 260 20.29 -12.33 -24.44
C LEU A 260 18.88 -12.48 -23.88
N ALA A 261 18.58 -13.60 -23.20
CA ALA A 261 17.27 -13.80 -22.56
C ALA A 261 16.96 -12.72 -21.51
N PHE A 262 17.94 -12.35 -20.66
CA PHE A 262 17.73 -11.27 -19.69
C PHE A 262 17.55 -9.89 -20.34
N ILE A 263 18.25 -9.59 -21.44
CA ILE A 263 18.02 -8.34 -22.21
C ILE A 263 16.59 -8.32 -22.76
N ILE A 264 16.16 -9.42 -23.39
CA ILE A 264 14.82 -9.54 -23.96
C ILE A 264 13.76 -9.37 -22.86
N LEU A 265 13.92 -9.98 -21.68
CA LEU A 265 12.96 -9.82 -20.59
C LEU A 265 12.98 -8.41 -20.00
N ALA A 266 14.16 -7.84 -19.74
CA ALA A 266 14.31 -6.52 -19.12
C ALA A 266 13.78 -5.38 -20.00
N THR A 267 13.84 -5.53 -21.33
CA THR A 267 13.32 -4.54 -22.30
C THR A 267 11.92 -4.89 -22.79
N GLY A 268 11.64 -6.16 -23.04
CA GLY A 268 10.38 -6.66 -23.57
C GLY A 268 9.20 -6.45 -22.61
N ILE A 269 9.37 -6.67 -21.31
CA ILE A 269 8.28 -6.48 -20.34
C ILE A 269 7.85 -5.00 -20.29
N PRO A 270 8.73 -4.00 -20.06
CA PRO A 270 8.34 -2.59 -20.12
C PRO A 270 7.76 -2.17 -21.47
N LEU A 271 8.35 -2.62 -22.58
CA LEU A 271 7.86 -2.28 -23.93
C LEU A 271 6.46 -2.84 -24.17
N SER A 272 6.19 -4.10 -23.78
CA SER A 272 4.85 -4.69 -23.91
C SER A 272 3.81 -3.91 -23.12
N LEU A 273 4.14 -3.45 -21.91
CA LEU A 273 3.26 -2.63 -21.10
C LEU A 273 3.03 -1.26 -21.76
N PHE A 274 4.08 -0.63 -22.27
CA PHE A 274 3.99 0.64 -23.00
C PHE A 274 3.09 0.52 -24.23
N PHE A 275 3.28 -0.49 -25.07
CA PHE A 275 2.45 -0.72 -26.25
C PHE A 275 1.01 -1.05 -25.88
N TYR A 276 0.78 -1.82 -24.81
CA TYR A 276 -0.56 -2.09 -24.29
C TYR A 276 -1.25 -0.80 -23.84
N VAL A 277 -0.59 0.04 -23.04
CA VAL A 277 -1.14 1.33 -22.60
C VAL A 277 -1.42 2.22 -23.80
N LYS A 278 -0.48 2.33 -24.74
CA LYS A 278 -0.66 3.09 -25.99
C LYS A 278 -1.86 2.60 -26.78
N HIS A 279 -2.03 1.29 -26.91
CA HIS A 279 -3.18 0.70 -27.61
C HIS A 279 -4.49 1.05 -26.91
N VAL A 280 -4.58 0.89 -25.58
CA VAL A 280 -5.78 1.24 -24.80
C VAL A 280 -6.12 2.72 -24.95
N VAL A 281 -5.14 3.61 -24.81
CA VAL A 281 -5.33 5.06 -24.98
C VAL A 281 -5.83 5.39 -26.38
N ASN A 282 -5.20 4.81 -27.40
CA ASN A 282 -5.57 5.03 -28.80
C ASN A 282 -7.02 4.57 -29.07
N THR A 283 -7.39 3.37 -28.62
CA THR A 283 -8.76 2.86 -28.76
C THR A 283 -9.78 3.69 -28.00
N ALA A 284 -9.42 4.19 -26.82
CA ALA A 284 -10.33 4.98 -25.99
C ALA A 284 -10.58 6.41 -26.54
N GLN A 285 -9.61 6.98 -27.26
CA GLN A 285 -9.71 8.34 -27.82
C GLN A 285 -10.20 8.40 -29.26
N ASN A 286 -10.10 7.30 -30.02
CA ASN A 286 -10.48 7.26 -31.42
C ASN A 286 -11.75 6.41 -31.60
N PRO A 287 -12.94 7.01 -31.48
CA PRO A 287 -14.18 6.32 -31.79
C PRO A 287 -14.28 6.00 -33.28
N PRO A 288 -15.12 5.02 -33.67
CA PRO A 288 -15.36 4.74 -35.07
C PRO A 288 -15.95 5.96 -35.80
N VAL A 289 -15.62 6.10 -37.09
CA VAL A 289 -16.17 7.17 -37.94
C VAL A 289 -17.66 6.92 -38.13
N ILE A 290 -18.48 7.92 -37.80
CA ILE A 290 -19.94 7.83 -37.92
C ILE A 290 -20.40 8.56 -39.16
N ARG A 291 -21.21 7.88 -39.97
CA ARG A 291 -21.93 8.50 -41.07
C ARG A 291 -23.33 8.88 -40.59
N ALA A 292 -23.66 10.17 -40.65
CA ALA A 292 -24.96 10.65 -40.18
C ALA A 292 -26.16 9.96 -40.87
N ALA A 293 -25.99 9.53 -42.12
CA ALA A 293 -27.01 8.80 -42.88
C ALA A 293 -27.29 7.38 -42.35
N GLU A 294 -26.40 6.81 -41.54
CA GLU A 294 -26.52 5.46 -40.97
C GLU A 294 -27.10 5.50 -39.53
N LEU A 295 -27.35 6.69 -38.99
CA LEU A 295 -27.91 6.84 -37.64
C LEU A 295 -29.43 6.73 -37.68
N ASP A 296 -29.97 5.87 -36.82
CA ASP A 296 -31.41 5.83 -36.59
C ASP A 296 -31.90 7.18 -36.09
N LEU A 297 -32.98 7.65 -36.71
CA LEU A 297 -33.57 8.96 -36.43
C LEU A 297 -34.61 8.89 -35.31
N PHE A 298 -35.24 7.73 -35.10
CA PHE A 298 -36.32 7.54 -34.16
C PHE A 298 -36.10 6.31 -33.28
N THR A 299 -36.60 6.36 -32.05
CA THR A 299 -36.70 5.21 -31.14
C THR A 299 -37.74 4.22 -31.64
N GLU A 300 -37.80 3.02 -31.05
CA GLU A 300 -38.88 2.05 -31.31
C GLU A 300 -40.27 2.60 -30.97
N ALA A 301 -40.35 3.54 -30.01
CA ALA A 301 -41.58 4.24 -29.64
C ALA A 301 -41.89 5.45 -30.56
N GLY A 302 -41.06 5.71 -31.57
CA GLY A 302 -41.26 6.77 -32.56
C GLY A 302 -40.80 8.17 -32.13
N ASN A 303 -40.11 8.32 -31.00
CA ASN A 303 -39.57 9.63 -30.59
C ASN A 303 -38.23 9.91 -31.30
N PRO A 304 -37.94 11.17 -31.66
CA PRO A 304 -36.70 11.50 -32.35
C PRO A 304 -35.47 11.36 -31.43
N TYR A 305 -34.40 10.76 -31.93
CA TYR A 305 -33.11 10.77 -31.25
C TYR A 305 -32.38 12.10 -31.42
N VAL A 306 -31.67 12.50 -30.37
CA VAL A 306 -30.62 13.52 -30.45
C VAL A 306 -29.27 12.81 -30.55
N HIS A 307 -28.45 13.26 -31.52
CA HIS A 307 -27.10 12.77 -31.75
C HIS A 307 -26.09 13.91 -31.55
N ASP A 308 -25.30 13.83 -30.49
CA ASP A 308 -24.25 14.79 -30.16
C ASP A 308 -22.87 14.10 -30.16
N THR A 309 -22.06 14.43 -31.16
CA THR A 309 -20.67 13.95 -31.30
C THR A 309 -19.63 15.00 -30.91
N ILE A 310 -20.04 16.17 -30.41
CA ILE A 310 -19.16 17.32 -30.19
C ILE A 310 -19.11 17.69 -28.70
N VAL A 311 -20.25 17.92 -28.07
CA VAL A 311 -20.33 18.56 -26.75
C VAL A 311 -20.08 17.54 -25.63
N ARG A 312 -20.76 16.40 -25.67
CA ARG A 312 -20.66 15.36 -24.62
C ARG A 312 -19.37 14.55 -24.67
N GLY A 313 -18.64 14.57 -25.78
CA GLY A 313 -17.35 13.90 -25.92
C GLY A 313 -17.44 12.37 -26.04
N ILE A 314 -16.34 11.70 -25.68
CA ILE A 314 -16.10 10.28 -25.91
C ILE A 314 -15.76 9.60 -24.58
N GLU A 315 -16.28 8.39 -24.37
CA GLU A 315 -15.89 7.50 -23.29
C GLU A 315 -15.60 6.10 -23.85
N ASP A 316 -14.39 5.61 -23.59
CA ASP A 316 -13.95 4.27 -24.02
C ASP A 316 -14.19 3.97 -25.51
N GLY A 317 -13.84 4.92 -26.38
CA GLY A 317 -13.98 4.78 -27.83
C GLY A 317 -15.42 4.94 -28.35
N ARG A 318 -16.35 5.44 -27.53
CA ARG A 318 -17.75 5.66 -27.91
C ARG A 318 -18.20 7.07 -27.63
N TYR A 319 -19.01 7.65 -28.52
CA TYR A 319 -19.62 8.96 -28.28
C TYR A 319 -20.72 8.86 -27.23
N ILE A 320 -20.60 9.66 -26.19
CA ILE A 320 -21.54 9.67 -25.07
C ILE A 320 -22.91 10.20 -25.54
N GLY A 321 -22.91 11.15 -26.47
CA GLY A 321 -24.10 11.87 -26.92
C GLY A 321 -24.91 11.23 -28.05
N LEU A 322 -24.60 10.00 -28.48
CA LEU A 322 -25.40 9.32 -29.51
C LEU A 322 -26.64 8.64 -28.93
N TYR A 323 -27.70 8.58 -29.75
CA TYR A 323 -28.97 7.90 -29.48
C TYR A 323 -29.63 8.37 -28.17
N LEU A 324 -29.70 9.68 -27.93
CA LEU A 324 -30.31 10.27 -26.75
C LEU A 324 -31.81 10.55 -26.97
N CYS A 325 -32.66 9.92 -26.16
CA CYS A 325 -34.08 10.26 -26.02
C CYS A 325 -34.40 10.52 -24.53
N ILE A 326 -34.08 11.73 -24.05
CA ILE A 326 -34.20 12.10 -22.64
C ILE A 326 -35.62 11.91 -22.06
N PRO A 327 -36.72 12.24 -22.78
CA PRO A 327 -38.07 12.01 -22.25
C PRO A 327 -38.35 10.54 -21.93
N GLU A 328 -38.00 9.64 -22.86
CA GLU A 328 -38.13 8.19 -22.64
C GLU A 328 -37.24 7.71 -21.50
N MET A 329 -35.99 8.18 -21.45
CA MET A 329 -35.09 7.81 -20.37
C MET A 329 -35.64 8.18 -19.00
N LYS A 330 -36.18 9.39 -18.88
CA LYS A 330 -36.74 9.90 -17.62
C LYS A 330 -37.90 9.04 -17.15
N GLN A 331 -38.82 8.71 -18.07
CA GLN A 331 -39.97 7.88 -17.74
C GLN A 331 -39.52 6.47 -17.31
N ALA A 332 -38.74 5.78 -18.16
CA ALA A 332 -38.32 4.41 -17.88
C ALA A 332 -37.43 4.31 -16.63
N TRP A 333 -36.57 5.30 -16.37
CA TRP A 333 -35.78 5.32 -15.14
C TRP A 333 -36.65 5.47 -13.89
N ASN A 334 -37.60 6.41 -13.88
CA ASN A 334 -38.47 6.64 -12.72
C ASN A 334 -39.46 5.47 -12.49
N GLU A 335 -39.70 4.63 -13.50
CA GLU A 335 -40.43 3.36 -13.35
C GLU A 335 -39.54 2.25 -12.75
N ALA A 336 -38.28 2.19 -13.15
CA ALA A 336 -37.34 1.13 -12.76
C ALA A 336 -36.62 1.39 -11.43
N SER A 337 -36.45 2.65 -11.03
CA SER A 337 -35.65 3.09 -9.89
C SER A 337 -36.48 3.96 -8.93
N SER A 338 -36.15 3.85 -7.65
CA SER A 338 -36.73 4.71 -6.59
C SER A 338 -36.15 6.13 -6.56
N TYR A 339 -34.99 6.33 -7.19
CA TYR A 339 -34.35 7.64 -7.28
C TYR A 339 -34.86 8.40 -8.50
N ASP A 340 -35.18 9.69 -8.32
CA ASP A 340 -35.61 10.54 -9.43
C ASP A 340 -34.49 10.74 -10.46
N PHE A 341 -34.84 10.71 -11.74
CA PHE A 341 -33.94 10.90 -12.86
C PHE A 341 -33.13 12.23 -12.80
N ASN A 342 -33.72 13.31 -12.28
CA ASN A 342 -33.04 14.60 -12.08
C ASN A 342 -32.46 14.74 -10.65
N GLY A 343 -32.51 13.67 -9.86
CA GLY A 343 -31.92 13.60 -8.54
C GLY A 343 -30.42 13.31 -8.57
N LYS A 344 -29.91 12.93 -7.40
CA LYS A 344 -28.50 12.63 -7.17
C LYS A 344 -28.30 11.17 -6.80
N THR A 345 -27.17 10.61 -7.20
CA THR A 345 -26.67 9.31 -6.75
C THR A 345 -26.27 9.38 -5.26
N ASP A 346 -26.02 8.23 -4.63
CA ASP A 346 -25.49 8.17 -3.25
C ASP A 346 -24.15 8.91 -3.10
N ALA A 347 -23.35 8.96 -4.18
CA ALA A 347 -22.07 9.66 -4.21
C ALA A 347 -22.19 11.16 -4.57
N GLY A 348 -23.41 11.63 -4.89
CA GLY A 348 -23.75 13.03 -5.10
C GLY A 348 -23.66 13.52 -6.55
N GLU A 349 -23.42 12.63 -7.51
CA GLU A 349 -23.44 12.93 -8.94
C GLU A 349 -24.87 12.98 -9.50
N ASP A 350 -25.07 13.63 -10.64
CA ASP A 350 -26.37 13.65 -11.32
C ASP A 350 -26.71 12.25 -11.88
N ILE A 351 -27.91 11.74 -11.55
CA ILE A 351 -28.37 10.42 -12.02
C ILE A 351 -28.43 10.39 -13.55
N LYS A 352 -29.05 11.41 -14.15
CA LYS A 352 -29.11 11.56 -15.60
C LYS A 352 -27.74 11.37 -16.27
N GLU A 353 -26.71 12.06 -15.79
CA GLU A 353 -25.38 12.01 -16.39
C GLU A 353 -24.68 10.66 -16.11
N THR A 354 -24.90 10.09 -14.92
CA THR A 354 -24.39 8.76 -14.57
C THR A 354 -25.01 7.67 -15.46
N LEU A 355 -26.33 7.71 -15.66
CA LEU A 355 -27.09 6.76 -16.47
C LEU A 355 -26.69 6.82 -17.95
N ILE A 356 -26.57 8.02 -18.53
CA ILE A 356 -26.14 8.21 -19.93
C ILE A 356 -24.77 7.56 -20.16
N ARG A 357 -23.81 7.79 -19.25
CA ARG A 357 -22.47 7.21 -19.33
C ARG A 357 -22.48 5.70 -19.11
N TYR A 358 -23.30 5.21 -18.18
CA TYR A 358 -23.43 3.78 -17.90
C TYR A 358 -23.97 3.02 -19.12
N LEU A 359 -25.05 3.51 -19.74
CA LEU A 359 -25.60 2.95 -20.96
C LEU A 359 -24.58 2.99 -22.11
N THR A 360 -23.83 4.09 -22.26
CA THR A 360 -22.73 4.20 -23.23
C THR A 360 -21.69 3.09 -23.03
N SER A 361 -21.28 2.85 -21.78
CA SER A 361 -20.28 1.82 -21.46
C SER A 361 -20.75 0.38 -21.70
N ARG A 362 -22.07 0.16 -21.74
CA ARG A 362 -22.73 -1.10 -22.09
C ARG A 362 -23.09 -1.22 -23.58
N ASP A 363 -22.77 -0.21 -24.38
CA ASP A 363 -23.16 -0.15 -25.80
C ASP A 363 -24.68 -0.14 -26.01
N LEU A 364 -25.41 0.44 -25.05
CA LEU A 364 -26.86 0.57 -25.10
C LEU A 364 -27.26 1.96 -25.59
N ARG A 365 -28.43 2.02 -26.23
CA ARG A 365 -29.08 3.28 -26.59
C ARG A 365 -29.62 3.96 -25.33
N LYS A 366 -29.78 5.28 -25.40
CA LYS A 366 -30.19 6.11 -24.25
C LYS A 366 -31.66 6.47 -24.43
N ASP A 367 -32.48 5.43 -24.35
CA ASP A 367 -33.93 5.43 -24.52
C ASP A 367 -34.57 4.46 -23.50
N ALA A 368 -35.89 4.25 -23.59
CA ALA A 368 -36.59 3.37 -22.67
C ALA A 368 -36.09 1.91 -22.76
N GLN A 369 -35.88 1.40 -23.98
CA GLN A 369 -35.45 0.02 -24.20
C GLN A 369 -34.05 -0.27 -23.63
N GLY A 370 -33.13 0.69 -23.77
CA GLY A 370 -31.81 0.62 -23.15
C GLY A 370 -31.89 0.52 -21.63
N ILE A 371 -32.82 1.25 -20.99
CA ILE A 371 -33.04 1.20 -19.55
C ILE A 371 -33.70 -0.10 -19.12
N TYR A 372 -34.72 -0.59 -19.84
CA TYR A 372 -35.38 -1.86 -19.51
C TYR A 372 -34.45 -3.08 -19.66
N THR A 373 -33.31 -2.93 -20.34
CA THR A 373 -32.25 -3.97 -20.42
C THR A 373 -31.33 -3.97 -19.18
N LEU A 374 -31.44 -2.97 -18.30
CA LEU A 374 -30.68 -2.93 -17.06
C LEU A 374 -31.23 -3.96 -16.06
N THR A 375 -30.32 -4.68 -15.41
CA THR A 375 -30.67 -5.57 -14.30
C THR A 375 -30.82 -4.77 -13.01
N ASP A 376 -31.45 -5.35 -11.98
CA ASP A 376 -31.50 -4.72 -10.65
C ASP A 376 -30.11 -4.40 -10.10
N TRP A 377 -29.10 -5.19 -10.48
CA TRP A 377 -27.72 -4.92 -10.09
C TRP A 377 -27.18 -3.68 -10.79
N ASP A 378 -27.48 -3.50 -12.08
CA ASP A 378 -27.09 -2.30 -12.82
C ASP A 378 -27.73 -1.05 -12.23
N ILE A 379 -29.04 -1.10 -11.95
CA ILE A 379 -29.78 0.02 -11.35
C ILE A 379 -29.13 0.42 -10.03
N ARG A 380 -28.88 -0.54 -9.12
CA ARG A 380 -28.19 -0.28 -7.86
C ARG A 380 -26.79 0.29 -8.03
N MET A 381 -26.05 -0.10 -9.06
CA MET A 381 -24.71 0.44 -9.31
C MET A 381 -24.78 1.89 -9.78
N ILE A 382 -25.74 2.23 -10.65
CA ILE A 382 -25.99 3.60 -11.10
C ILE A 382 -26.45 4.48 -9.93
N GLU A 383 -27.39 3.99 -9.10
CA GLU A 383 -27.85 4.68 -7.89
C GLU A 383 -26.68 5.02 -6.95
N ARG A 384 -25.69 4.11 -6.86
CA ARG A 384 -24.46 4.31 -6.07
C ARG A 384 -23.39 5.17 -6.74
N GLY A 385 -23.62 5.67 -7.97
CA GLY A 385 -22.69 6.55 -8.69
C GLY A 385 -21.72 5.86 -9.65
N ALA A 386 -21.89 4.57 -9.96
CA ALA A 386 -21.09 3.92 -10.99
C ALA A 386 -21.52 4.44 -12.37
N ALA A 387 -20.69 5.30 -12.97
CA ALA A 387 -20.96 5.86 -14.30
C ALA A 387 -20.50 4.96 -15.47
N ASN A 388 -19.81 3.85 -15.20
CA ASN A 388 -19.29 2.96 -16.23
C ASN A 388 -19.34 1.50 -15.76
N TYR A 389 -20.04 0.66 -16.51
CA TYR A 389 -20.23 -0.76 -16.24
C TYR A 389 -18.92 -1.52 -16.04
N ASN A 390 -17.90 -1.21 -16.85
CA ASN A 390 -16.61 -1.88 -16.79
C ASN A 390 -15.82 -1.53 -15.52
N TYR A 391 -16.16 -0.44 -14.82
CA TYR A 391 -15.47 -0.05 -13.59
C TYR A 391 -15.71 -1.04 -12.45
N VAL A 392 -16.86 -1.72 -12.48
CA VAL A 392 -17.27 -2.69 -11.46
C VAL A 392 -17.21 -4.11 -12.01
N LYS A 393 -17.67 -4.35 -13.25
CA LYS A 393 -17.74 -5.71 -13.80
C LYS A 393 -16.38 -6.25 -14.26
N ASN A 394 -15.56 -5.39 -14.86
CA ASN A 394 -14.30 -5.77 -15.49
C ASN A 394 -13.14 -4.93 -14.90
N PRO A 395 -12.89 -5.02 -13.58
CA PRO A 395 -11.80 -4.28 -12.96
C PRO A 395 -10.45 -4.74 -13.53
N GLY A 396 -9.50 -3.83 -13.60
CA GLY A 396 -8.16 -4.17 -14.08
C GLY A 396 -7.40 -3.01 -14.68
N LEU A 397 -6.31 -3.34 -15.38
CA LEU A 397 -5.39 -2.33 -15.90
C LEU A 397 -6.05 -1.41 -16.94
N ARG A 398 -6.90 -1.95 -17.84
CA ARG A 398 -7.64 -1.15 -18.84
C ARG A 398 -8.51 -0.11 -18.15
N THR A 399 -9.37 -0.56 -17.24
CA THR A 399 -10.28 0.26 -16.43
C THR A 399 -9.52 1.35 -15.67
N ARG A 400 -8.38 1.00 -15.07
CA ARG A 400 -7.53 1.96 -14.38
C ARG A 400 -6.94 3.03 -15.30
N ILE A 401 -6.52 2.67 -16.52
CA ILE A 401 -6.04 3.61 -17.54
C ILE A 401 -7.18 4.57 -17.93
N LEU A 402 -8.38 4.05 -18.21
CA LEU A 402 -9.56 4.86 -18.56
C LEU A 402 -9.93 5.87 -17.47
N LYS A 403 -9.93 5.45 -16.20
CA LYS A 403 -10.14 6.36 -15.05
C LYS A 403 -9.10 7.48 -15.00
N ILE A 404 -7.83 7.18 -15.29
CA ILE A 404 -6.76 8.19 -15.33
C ILE A 404 -6.96 9.17 -16.50
N MET A 405 -7.30 8.66 -17.69
CA MET A 405 -7.56 9.50 -18.86
C MET A 405 -8.73 10.46 -18.61
N MET A 406 -9.87 9.94 -18.14
CA MET A 406 -11.02 10.74 -17.79
C MET A 406 -10.67 11.80 -16.73
N GLY A 407 -9.92 11.40 -15.70
CA GLY A 407 -9.42 12.30 -14.67
C GLY A 407 -8.52 13.41 -15.20
N TYR A 408 -7.63 13.09 -16.15
CA TYR A 408 -6.76 14.05 -16.81
C TYR A 408 -7.55 15.03 -17.68
N ASP A 409 -8.53 14.54 -18.44
CA ASP A 409 -9.37 15.39 -19.29
C ASP A 409 -10.21 16.37 -18.47
N VAL A 410 -10.78 15.92 -17.35
CA VAL A 410 -11.48 16.80 -16.40
C VAL A 410 -10.51 17.83 -15.84
N TYR A 411 -9.37 17.40 -15.29
CA TYR A 411 -8.37 18.31 -14.71
C TYR A 411 -7.88 19.37 -15.70
N LYS A 412 -7.66 18.99 -16.97
CA LYS A 412 -7.23 19.91 -18.02
C LYS A 412 -8.31 20.95 -18.37
N LYS A 413 -9.59 20.57 -18.35
CA LYS A 413 -10.72 21.45 -18.71
C LYS A 413 -11.15 22.36 -17.56
N THR A 414 -11.20 21.84 -16.34
CA THR A 414 -11.80 22.54 -15.20
C THR A 414 -10.78 22.98 -14.14
N GLY A 415 -9.58 22.42 -14.16
CA GLY A 415 -8.61 22.57 -13.08
C GLY A 415 -8.91 21.72 -11.83
N ASP A 416 -10.04 21.00 -11.78
CA ASP A 416 -10.44 20.18 -10.60
C ASP A 416 -9.76 18.80 -10.60
N PRO A 417 -8.85 18.51 -9.65
CA PRO A 417 -8.19 17.21 -9.56
C PRO A 417 -9.02 16.15 -8.81
N SER A 418 -10.15 16.52 -8.21
CA SER A 418 -10.88 15.74 -7.21
C SER A 418 -11.35 14.37 -7.69
N GLY A 419 -11.61 14.19 -9.00
CA GLY A 419 -12.07 12.92 -9.57
C GLY A 419 -10.97 11.90 -9.85
N SER A 420 -9.69 12.21 -9.61
CA SER A 420 -8.58 11.33 -9.98
C SER A 420 -7.45 11.34 -8.96
N SER A 421 -7.15 10.17 -8.39
CA SER A 421 -6.04 10.03 -7.44
C SER A 421 -4.68 10.43 -8.02
N VAL A 422 -4.51 10.34 -9.34
CA VAL A 422 -3.25 10.76 -9.99
C VAL A 422 -3.19 12.28 -10.10
N MET A 423 -4.29 12.93 -10.46
CA MET A 423 -4.36 14.40 -10.54
C MET A 423 -4.28 15.04 -9.15
N GLN A 424 -4.93 14.43 -8.15
CA GLN A 424 -4.79 14.80 -6.74
C GLN A 424 -3.31 14.84 -6.31
N ARG A 425 -2.53 13.80 -6.62
CA ARG A 425 -1.09 13.74 -6.28
C ARG A 425 -0.25 14.83 -6.96
N ILE A 426 -0.62 15.23 -8.18
CA ILE A 426 0.02 16.38 -8.84
C ILE A 426 -0.25 17.66 -8.04
N GLU A 427 -1.49 17.86 -7.62
CA GLU A 427 -1.88 19.02 -6.82
C GLU A 427 -1.21 19.03 -5.44
N TYR A 428 -1.13 17.87 -4.77
CA TYR A 428 -0.41 17.71 -3.51
C TYR A 428 1.07 18.05 -3.66
N SER A 429 1.69 17.61 -4.77
CA SER A 429 3.10 17.92 -5.05
C SER A 429 3.32 19.42 -5.29
N LYS A 430 2.41 20.09 -6.03
CA LYS A 430 2.45 21.55 -6.21
C LYS A 430 2.34 22.30 -4.89
N ALA A 431 1.43 21.89 -4.01
CA ALA A 431 1.27 22.48 -2.68
C ALA A 431 2.50 22.27 -1.82
N SER A 432 3.00 21.03 -1.80
CA SER A 432 4.19 20.63 -1.07
C SER A 432 5.41 21.48 -1.46
N VAL A 433 5.69 21.63 -2.75
CA VAL A 433 6.83 22.42 -3.23
C VAL A 433 6.71 23.89 -2.85
N LYS A 434 5.51 24.49 -2.96
CA LYS A 434 5.26 25.88 -2.52
C LYS A 434 5.45 26.03 -1.00
N LEU A 435 4.98 25.07 -0.21
CA LEU A 435 5.10 25.10 1.24
C LEU A 435 6.54 24.90 1.72
N ILE A 436 7.29 24.01 1.06
CA ILE A 436 8.73 23.83 1.27
C ILE A 436 9.48 25.13 0.99
N GLY A 437 9.14 25.85 -0.08
CA GLY A 437 9.76 27.14 -0.38
C GLY A 437 9.61 28.18 0.74
N LYS A 438 8.50 28.14 1.49
CA LYS A 438 8.24 29.04 2.63
C LYS A 438 8.90 28.59 3.92
N ASN A 439 9.07 27.29 4.11
CA ASN A 439 9.55 26.68 5.37
C ASN A 439 10.82 25.84 5.16
N PHE A 440 11.70 26.29 4.26
CA PHE A 440 12.80 25.48 3.74
C PHE A 440 13.75 24.92 4.81
N TRP A 441 14.09 25.73 5.81
CA TRP A 441 15.15 25.39 6.78
C TRP A 441 14.69 24.41 7.85
N ALA A 442 13.63 24.75 8.59
CA ALA A 442 13.16 23.99 9.76
C ALA A 442 11.86 23.21 9.53
N GLY A 443 11.16 23.46 8.42
CA GLY A 443 9.83 22.92 8.19
C GLY A 443 8.77 23.56 9.09
N VAL A 444 7.61 22.91 9.16
CA VAL A 444 6.43 23.40 9.91
C VAL A 444 6.18 22.67 11.23
N GLY A 445 6.93 21.61 11.52
CA GLY A 445 6.74 20.81 12.73
C GLY A 445 5.83 19.59 12.51
N THR A 446 5.90 18.65 13.44
CA THR A 446 5.22 17.34 13.40
C THR A 446 3.70 17.45 13.32
N GLY A 447 3.10 18.43 14.00
CA GLY A 447 1.64 18.59 14.06
C GLY A 447 1.01 19.33 12.90
N ASP A 448 1.73 20.29 12.29
CA ASP A 448 1.07 21.34 11.51
C ASP A 448 0.99 21.05 10.01
N ILE A 449 1.57 19.94 9.54
CA ILE A 449 1.68 19.62 8.11
C ILE A 449 0.33 19.58 7.38
N GLU A 450 -0.70 18.97 7.97
CA GLU A 450 -2.02 18.85 7.33
C GLU A 450 -2.70 20.23 7.20
N ASP A 451 -2.71 21.01 8.28
CA ASP A 451 -3.28 22.36 8.31
C ASP A 451 -2.56 23.32 7.36
N GLN A 452 -1.23 23.25 7.31
CA GLN A 452 -0.42 24.06 6.42
C GLN A 452 -0.64 23.70 4.95
N LEU A 453 -0.82 22.41 4.62
CA LEU A 453 -1.21 21.98 3.28
C LEU A 453 -2.62 22.48 2.92
N ILE A 454 -3.59 22.37 3.84
CA ILE A 454 -4.95 22.88 3.65
C ILE A 454 -4.93 24.39 3.38
N HIS A 455 -4.16 25.15 4.15
CA HIS A 455 -3.97 26.58 3.93
C HIS A 455 -3.31 26.86 2.58
N GLN A 456 -2.30 26.08 2.21
CA GLN A 456 -1.61 26.21 0.93
C GLN A 456 -2.51 25.90 -0.28
N TYR A 457 -3.45 24.95 -0.19
CA TYR A 457 -4.45 24.71 -1.23
C TYR A 457 -5.37 25.92 -1.42
N LYS A 458 -5.80 26.56 -0.31
CA LYS A 458 -6.61 27.80 -0.39
C LYS A 458 -5.83 28.94 -1.04
N GLN A 459 -4.59 29.15 -0.64
CA GLN A 459 -3.75 30.23 -1.18
C GLN A 459 -3.42 30.08 -2.67
N MET A 460 -3.35 28.84 -3.18
CA MET A 460 -3.12 28.63 -4.61
C MET A 460 -4.39 28.68 -5.46
N GLY A 461 -5.56 28.86 -4.85
CA GLY A 461 -6.84 28.77 -5.54
C GLY A 461 -7.11 27.36 -6.09
N SER A 462 -6.77 26.31 -5.33
CA SER A 462 -6.97 24.93 -5.79
C SER A 462 -8.45 24.55 -5.78
N GLU A 463 -8.94 24.02 -6.90
CA GLU A 463 -10.28 23.44 -7.05
C GLU A 463 -10.45 22.10 -6.31
N LEU A 464 -9.38 21.60 -5.68
CA LEU A 464 -9.41 20.38 -4.89
C LEU A 464 -10.43 20.50 -3.74
N LYS A 465 -11.47 19.65 -3.81
CA LYS A 465 -12.55 19.58 -2.83
C LYS A 465 -12.02 19.19 -1.45
N ALA A 466 -12.63 19.75 -0.40
CA ALA A 466 -12.20 19.55 0.99
C ALA A 466 -12.06 18.07 1.39
N LYS A 467 -12.98 17.19 0.95
CA LYS A 467 -12.95 15.74 1.22
C LYS A 467 -11.72 15.01 0.66
N PHE A 468 -10.97 15.63 -0.25
CA PHE A 468 -9.76 15.08 -0.87
C PHE A 468 -8.50 15.87 -0.51
N ARG A 469 -8.56 16.76 0.49
CA ARG A 469 -7.38 17.46 1.00
C ARG A 469 -6.68 16.57 2.01
N PHE A 470 -5.91 15.62 1.49
CA PHE A 470 -5.12 14.70 2.29
C PHE A 470 -3.70 15.21 2.51
N HIS A 471 -2.92 14.42 3.23
CA HIS A 471 -1.48 14.59 3.43
C HIS A 471 -0.71 14.62 2.10
N ALA A 472 0.59 14.93 2.12
CA ALA A 472 1.40 15.13 0.92
C ALA A 472 1.43 13.94 -0.07
N HIS A 473 1.08 12.72 0.38
CA HIS A 473 1.12 11.49 -0.41
C HIS A 473 2.46 11.23 -1.12
N ASN A 474 3.54 11.69 -0.50
CA ASN A 474 4.92 11.42 -0.87
C ASN A 474 5.74 11.59 0.42
N GLN A 475 6.38 10.51 0.88
CA GLN A 475 7.08 10.52 2.17
C GLN A 475 8.22 11.54 2.19
N PHE A 476 8.93 11.70 1.07
CA PHE A 476 10.07 12.62 1.00
C PHE A 476 9.61 14.08 1.08
N LEU A 477 8.52 14.42 0.39
CA LEU A 477 7.91 15.75 0.49
C LEU A 477 7.34 15.99 1.89
N ALA A 478 6.65 15.00 2.48
CA ALA A 478 6.14 15.09 3.84
C ALA A 478 7.25 15.40 4.84
N ILE A 479 8.32 14.60 4.87
CA ILE A 479 9.47 14.82 5.76
C ILE A 479 10.12 16.19 5.53
N PHE A 480 10.25 16.65 4.29
CA PHE A 480 10.80 17.97 4.00
C PHE A 480 9.89 19.08 4.52
N ILE A 481 8.58 19.02 4.29
CA ILE A 481 7.62 19.99 4.81
C ILE A 481 7.69 20.04 6.34
N THR A 482 7.70 18.88 6.99
CA THR A 482 7.66 18.77 8.45
C THR A 482 8.95 19.27 9.11
N PHE A 483 10.13 18.90 8.58
CA PHE A 483 11.41 19.11 9.27
C PHE A 483 12.43 19.95 8.50
N GLY A 484 12.06 20.47 7.33
CA GLY A 484 12.94 21.22 6.45
C GLY A 484 14.10 20.41 5.91
N VAL A 485 15.09 21.12 5.35
CA VAL A 485 16.26 20.53 4.70
C VAL A 485 17.09 19.67 5.65
N PHE A 486 17.22 20.06 6.92
CA PHE A 486 18.01 19.33 7.90
C PHE A 486 17.38 17.99 8.27
N GLY A 487 16.08 17.98 8.58
CA GLY A 487 15.39 16.73 8.86
C GLY A 487 15.26 15.84 7.63
N PHE A 488 15.11 16.41 6.44
CA PHE A 488 15.12 15.67 5.18
C PHE A 488 16.43 14.90 4.97
N PHE A 489 17.59 15.59 5.03
CA PHE A 489 18.87 14.90 4.86
C PHE A 489 19.17 13.93 6.00
N TRP A 490 18.75 14.24 7.22
CA TRP A 490 18.86 13.32 8.35
C TRP A 490 18.03 12.05 8.13
N PHE A 491 16.81 12.17 7.60
CA PHE A 491 15.97 11.03 7.24
C PHE A 491 16.63 10.15 6.17
N ILE A 492 17.17 10.75 5.10
CA ILE A 492 17.92 10.00 4.07
C ILE A 492 19.14 9.30 4.68
N PHE A 493 19.89 10.00 5.54
CA PHE A 493 21.01 9.41 6.25
C PHE A 493 20.58 8.23 7.13
N ALA A 494 19.47 8.36 7.87
CA ALA A 494 18.94 7.30 8.72
C ALA A 494 18.46 6.08 7.93
N LEU A 495 17.99 6.27 6.70
CA LEU A 495 17.65 5.19 5.77
C LEU A 495 18.86 4.51 5.13
N LEU A 496 20.00 5.20 4.97
CA LEU A 496 21.15 4.62 4.26
C LEU A 496 22.24 4.11 5.20
N TYR A 497 22.54 4.84 6.26
CA TYR A 497 23.67 4.53 7.14
C TYR A 497 23.58 3.12 7.79
N PRO A 498 22.45 2.71 8.42
CA PRO A 498 22.34 1.37 9.00
C PRO A 498 22.51 0.28 7.94
N ALA A 499 21.91 0.48 6.76
CA ALA A 499 22.00 -0.44 5.63
C ALA A 499 23.45 -0.60 5.14
N ILE A 500 24.18 0.49 4.95
CA ILE A 500 25.58 0.44 4.50
C ILE A 500 26.47 -0.16 5.58
N LYS A 501 26.37 0.35 6.82
CA LYS A 501 27.25 -0.05 7.93
C LYS A 501 27.14 -1.54 8.26
N LEU A 502 25.93 -2.08 8.17
CA LEU A 502 25.67 -3.50 8.42
C LEU A 502 25.81 -4.36 7.15
N LYS A 503 26.19 -3.79 6.00
CA LYS A 503 26.24 -4.49 4.70
C LYS A 503 24.89 -5.07 4.28
N GLY A 504 23.79 -4.39 4.66
CA GLY A 504 22.40 -4.66 4.26
C GLY A 504 22.26 -5.02 2.78
N PHE A 505 22.90 -4.24 1.90
CA PHE A 505 22.80 -4.40 0.44
C PHE A 505 23.42 -5.70 -0.13
N ASN A 506 24.08 -6.51 0.70
CA ASN A 506 24.53 -7.86 0.30
C ASN A 506 23.46 -8.94 0.54
N ASP A 507 22.37 -8.63 1.25
CA ASP A 507 21.27 -9.56 1.53
C ASP A 507 20.10 -9.31 0.58
N TYR A 508 19.69 -10.34 -0.17
CA TYR A 508 18.63 -10.25 -1.17
C TYR A 508 17.29 -9.78 -0.57
N PHE A 509 16.93 -10.25 0.62
CA PHE A 509 15.65 -9.87 1.24
C PHE A 509 15.67 -8.41 1.64
N PHE A 510 16.78 -7.95 2.23
CA PHE A 510 16.95 -6.53 2.56
C PHE A 510 16.91 -5.64 1.32
N VAL A 511 17.65 -5.97 0.25
CA VAL A 511 17.65 -5.19 -0.99
C VAL A 511 16.26 -5.12 -1.60
N SER A 512 15.57 -6.26 -1.72
CA SER A 512 14.20 -6.30 -2.25
C SER A 512 13.26 -5.42 -1.43
N PHE A 513 13.28 -5.57 -0.11
CA PHE A 513 12.46 -4.80 0.81
C PHE A 513 12.75 -3.30 0.72
N PHE A 514 14.04 -2.93 0.75
CA PHE A 514 14.50 -1.56 0.67
C PHE A 514 14.03 -0.87 -0.61
N LEU A 515 14.23 -1.52 -1.76
CA LEU A 515 13.78 -0.96 -3.04
C LEU A 515 12.25 -0.80 -3.09
N ILE A 516 11.49 -1.78 -2.61
CA ILE A 516 10.03 -1.70 -2.54
C ILE A 516 9.58 -0.49 -1.72
N ILE A 517 10.16 -0.30 -0.53
CA ILE A 517 9.80 0.81 0.34
C ILE A 517 10.22 2.16 -0.25
N ILE A 518 11.45 2.29 -0.76
CA ILE A 518 11.93 3.55 -1.34
C ILE A 518 11.09 3.96 -2.56
N PHE A 519 10.78 3.03 -3.47
CA PHE A 519 9.92 3.34 -4.60
C PHE A 519 8.48 3.66 -4.19
N SER A 520 7.97 3.00 -3.14
CA SER A 520 6.67 3.36 -2.55
C SER A 520 6.65 4.80 -2.05
N MET A 521 7.69 5.23 -1.33
CA MET A 521 7.81 6.55 -0.71
C MET A 521 7.75 7.72 -1.70
N PHE A 522 8.09 7.51 -2.97
CA PHE A 522 7.94 8.53 -4.02
C PHE A 522 6.48 8.77 -4.44
N SER A 523 5.60 7.78 -4.25
CA SER A 523 4.21 7.84 -4.70
C SER A 523 3.19 7.90 -3.55
N ASP A 524 3.66 7.68 -2.33
CA ASP A 524 2.83 7.52 -1.15
C ASP A 524 3.61 7.81 0.14
N ASP A 525 2.90 8.20 1.19
CA ASP A 525 3.39 8.57 2.51
C ASP A 525 3.41 7.34 3.43
N THR A 526 4.36 6.44 3.12
CA THR A 526 4.37 5.05 3.61
C THR A 526 4.34 4.92 5.15
N ILE A 527 5.04 5.79 5.86
CA ILE A 527 5.24 5.72 7.31
C ILE A 527 4.15 6.50 8.08
N GLU A 528 3.21 7.17 7.39
CA GLU A 528 2.15 7.97 8.02
C GLU A 528 0.94 7.13 8.49
N THR A 529 0.97 5.81 8.26
CA THR A 529 -0.10 4.89 8.66
C THR A 529 0.47 3.76 9.50
N GLN A 530 -0.27 3.28 10.51
CA GLN A 530 0.23 2.23 11.41
C GLN A 530 0.67 0.97 10.65
N ALA A 531 -0.12 0.51 9.67
CA ALA A 531 0.25 -0.66 8.86
C ALA A 531 1.56 -0.46 8.07
N GLY A 532 1.77 0.74 7.53
CA GLY A 532 2.99 1.06 6.78
C GLY A 532 4.20 1.30 7.67
N ALA A 533 4.03 1.99 8.80
CA ALA A 533 5.05 2.19 9.81
C ALA A 533 5.52 0.86 10.42
N THR A 534 4.59 -0.03 10.80
CA THR A 534 4.92 -1.38 11.29
C THR A 534 5.60 -2.22 10.21
N LEU A 535 5.10 -2.24 8.97
CA LEU A 535 5.75 -2.96 7.86
C LEU A 535 7.20 -2.51 7.69
N PHE A 536 7.42 -1.20 7.57
CA PHE A 536 8.76 -0.62 7.40
C PHE A 536 9.64 -0.93 8.61
N ALA A 537 9.22 -0.55 9.80
CA ALA A 537 10.03 -0.64 11.01
C ALA A 537 10.36 -2.09 11.36
N PHE A 538 9.40 -3.02 11.22
CA PHE A 538 9.61 -4.43 11.51
C PHE A 538 10.63 -5.04 10.55
N PHE A 539 10.37 -5.06 9.24
CA PHE A 539 11.26 -5.75 8.31
C PHE A 539 12.59 -5.05 8.11
N TYR A 540 12.63 -3.71 8.09
CA TYR A 540 13.89 -2.98 7.98
C TYR A 540 14.81 -3.32 9.16
N SER A 541 14.28 -3.26 10.39
CA SER A 541 15.05 -3.57 11.61
C SER A 541 15.36 -5.06 11.72
N PHE A 542 14.40 -5.93 11.44
CA PHE A 542 14.58 -7.38 11.53
C PHE A 542 15.64 -7.88 10.54
N LEU A 543 15.58 -7.46 9.28
CA LEU A 543 16.53 -7.91 8.25
C LEU A 543 17.97 -7.42 8.52
N LEU A 544 18.13 -6.26 9.16
CA LEU A 544 19.45 -5.71 9.49
C LEU A 544 20.02 -6.20 10.83
N LEU A 545 19.18 -6.24 11.87
CA LEU A 545 19.60 -6.43 13.27
C LEU A 545 19.15 -7.80 13.82
N GLY A 546 17.93 -8.23 13.52
CA GLY A 546 17.29 -9.42 14.10
C GLY A 546 17.57 -10.74 13.37
N LYS A 547 17.95 -10.70 12.10
CA LYS A 547 18.32 -11.89 11.32
C LYS A 547 19.80 -12.21 11.52
N LYS A 548 20.13 -13.48 11.76
CA LYS A 548 21.52 -13.95 11.75
C LYS A 548 22.05 -13.83 10.33
N ARG A 549 23.04 -12.98 10.16
CA ARG A 549 23.74 -12.78 8.90
C ARG A 549 24.96 -13.69 8.97
N ASP A 550 24.92 -14.80 8.25
CA ASP A 550 26.14 -15.58 8.07
C ASP A 550 27.16 -14.66 7.40
N ASN A 551 28.41 -14.66 7.89
CA ASN A 551 29.49 -14.04 7.14
C ASN A 551 29.59 -14.85 5.85
N VAL A 552 28.86 -14.40 4.83
CA VAL A 552 28.86 -14.98 3.50
C VAL A 552 30.29 -14.83 2.99
N LYS A 553 31.11 -15.88 3.16
CA LYS A 553 31.91 -16.35 2.02
C LYS A 553 30.87 -16.55 0.93
N THR A 554 30.96 -15.71 -0.10
CA THR A 554 30.16 -15.67 -1.31
C THR A 554 29.61 -17.05 -1.64
N SER A 555 28.38 -17.33 -1.21
CA SER A 555 27.60 -18.48 -1.69
C SER A 555 26.86 -18.14 -2.99
N ILE A 556 27.30 -17.06 -3.63
CA ILE A 556 27.05 -16.69 -5.02
C ILE A 556 28.37 -16.86 -5.78
N GLU A 557 29.02 -18.01 -5.58
CA GLU A 557 30.00 -18.60 -6.50
C GLU A 557 29.31 -19.65 -7.36
#